data_AF-A0A444URQ1-F1
#
_entry.id   AF-A0A444URQ1-F1
#
_cell.length_a   1.000
_cell.length_b   1.000
_cell.length_c   1.000
_cell.angle_alpha   90.00
_cell.angle_beta   90.00
_cell.angle_gamma   90.00
#
_symmetry.space_group_name_H-M   'P 1'
#
loop_
_entity.id
_entity.type
_entity.pdbx_description
1 polymer ?
#
loop_
_entity_poly.entity_id
_entity_poly.type
_entity_poly.pdbx_seq_one_letter_code
_entity_poly.pdbx_strand_id
1 'polypeptide(L)'
;MQRFFRLNETGSLDNETIEVMKTPRCGIPDVHNYSPNGQQAKWHKNVISYSIGSYTRDLPASAVDHLIDSALKVWSSASPLSFVRSYSQNADIRVQFSTYAHGDFFPFDGPGGTLAHAYGPGEGIGGDAHFDDDETWSAGFQATLG
;
A
#
# COMPACT_ATOMS: atom_id res chain seq x y z
N MET A 1 12.82 -15.91 -1.19
CA MET A 1 13.38 -14.64 -0.71
C MET A 1 14.66 -14.26 -1.46
N GLN A 2 15.80 -14.93 -1.27
CA GLN A 2 17.07 -14.58 -1.96
C GLN A 2 16.93 -14.41 -3.48
N ARG A 3 16.30 -15.38 -4.16
CA ARG A 3 15.98 -15.30 -5.59
C ARG A 3 15.15 -14.07 -5.98
N PHE A 4 14.16 -13.71 -5.16
CA PHE A 4 13.26 -12.57 -5.43
C PHE A 4 14.03 -11.25 -5.41
N PHE A 5 14.91 -11.09 -4.42
CA PHE A 5 15.79 -9.93 -4.29
C PHE A 5 17.06 -10.00 -5.13
N ARG A 6 17.19 -11.01 -6.00
CA ARG A 6 18.35 -11.24 -6.88
C ARG A 6 19.69 -11.33 -6.12
N LEU A 7 19.64 -11.87 -4.90
CA LEU A 7 20.82 -12.24 -4.13
C LEU A 7 21.36 -13.60 -4.59
N ASN A 8 22.58 -13.93 -4.18
CA ASN A 8 23.08 -15.29 -4.36
C ASN A 8 22.20 -16.28 -3.59
N GLU A 9 21.71 -17.32 -4.26
CA GLU A 9 20.81 -18.33 -3.68
C GLU A 9 21.59 -19.33 -2.82
N THR A 10 22.19 -18.86 -1.74
CA THR A 10 23.01 -19.66 -0.82
C THR A 10 22.17 -20.61 0.04
N GLY A 11 20.87 -20.34 0.19
CA GLY A 11 19.98 -21.05 1.11
C GLY A 11 20.25 -20.77 2.59
N SER A 12 21.20 -19.88 2.89
CA SER A 12 21.62 -19.53 4.25
C SER A 12 21.24 -18.09 4.58
N LEU A 13 21.04 -17.80 5.87
CA LEU A 13 20.82 -16.44 6.34
C LEU A 13 22.16 -15.69 6.43
N ASP A 14 22.72 -15.33 5.27
CA ASP A 14 23.96 -14.57 5.16
C ASP A 14 23.74 -13.06 5.34
N ASN A 15 24.84 -12.30 5.43
CA ASN A 15 24.79 -10.88 5.77
C ASN A 15 24.00 -10.06 4.72
N GLU A 16 24.17 -10.34 3.44
CA GLU A 16 23.42 -9.65 2.36
C GLU A 16 21.92 -9.93 2.49
N THR A 17 21.57 -11.18 2.77
CA THR A 17 20.20 -11.63 3.02
C THR A 17 19.57 -10.90 4.21
N ILE A 18 20.29 -10.78 5.33
CA ILE A 18 19.83 -10.08 6.53
C ILE A 18 19.62 -8.59 6.25
N GLU A 19 20.57 -7.94 5.59
CA GLU A 19 20.50 -6.50 5.34
C GLU A 19 19.30 -6.15 4.44
N VAL A 20 19.02 -6.95 3.41
CA VAL A 20 17.81 -6.79 2.59
C VAL A 20 16.54 -7.06 3.40
N MET A 21 16.51 -8.07 4.28
CA MET A 21 15.32 -8.36 5.10
C MET A 21 14.97 -7.22 6.07
N LYS A 22 15.96 -6.47 6.54
CA LYS A 22 15.76 -5.34 7.47
C LYS A 22 15.26 -4.06 6.79
N THR A 23 15.32 -3.97 5.46
CA THR A 23 14.87 -2.75 4.78
C THR A 23 13.35 -2.60 4.87
N PRO A 24 12.83 -1.39 5.16
CA PRO A 24 11.40 -1.13 5.13
C PRO A 24 10.77 -1.51 3.78
N ARG A 25 9.55 -2.07 3.80
CA ARG A 25 8.91 -2.67 2.63
C ARG A 25 7.38 -2.66 2.74
N CYS A 26 6.72 -3.02 1.64
CA CYS A 26 5.30 -3.31 1.64
C CYS A 26 4.99 -4.59 2.44
N GLY A 27 3.84 -4.63 3.11
CA GLY A 27 3.35 -5.78 3.89
C GLY A 27 2.74 -6.91 3.05
N ILE A 28 2.70 -6.76 1.73
CA ILE A 28 2.17 -7.79 0.82
C ILE A 28 3.25 -8.85 0.55
N PRO A 29 2.93 -10.15 0.64
CA PRO A 29 3.88 -11.22 0.33
C PRO A 29 4.43 -11.16 -1.09
N ASP A 30 5.76 -11.32 -1.22
CA ASP A 30 6.49 -11.37 -2.50
C ASP A 30 6.04 -12.52 -3.43
N VAL A 31 5.54 -13.61 -2.85
CA VAL A 31 5.07 -14.80 -3.57
C VAL A 31 3.60 -15.01 -3.25
N HIS A 32 2.76 -14.83 -4.26
CA HIS A 32 1.34 -15.13 -4.17
C HIS A 32 0.99 -16.41 -4.93
N ASN A 33 0.38 -17.36 -4.23
CA ASN A 33 -0.36 -18.44 -4.88
C ASN A 33 -1.72 -17.87 -5.30
N TYR A 34 -1.78 -17.29 -6.49
CA TYR A 34 -3.08 -17.00 -7.11
C TYR A 34 -3.88 -18.28 -7.20
N SER A 35 -5.19 -18.17 -6.95
CA SER A 35 -6.11 -19.31 -6.98
C SER A 35 -5.96 -20.07 -8.31
N PRO A 36 -5.94 -21.43 -8.32
CA PRO A 36 -5.79 -22.23 -9.54
C PRO A 36 -6.84 -21.92 -10.63
N ASN A 37 -7.95 -21.29 -10.24
CA ASN A 37 -9.06 -20.92 -11.11
C ASN A 37 -8.85 -19.59 -11.85
N GLY A 38 -7.71 -18.91 -11.71
CA GLY A 38 -7.32 -17.78 -12.56
C GLY A 38 -8.21 -16.54 -12.47
N GLN A 39 -9.06 -16.42 -11.44
CA GLN A 39 -9.79 -15.18 -11.19
C GLN A 39 -8.80 -14.10 -10.76
N GLN A 40 -8.39 -13.27 -11.71
CA GLN A 40 -7.62 -12.07 -11.44
C GLN A 40 -8.52 -11.09 -10.70
N ALA A 41 -8.10 -10.65 -9.51
CA ALA A 41 -8.77 -9.59 -8.78
C ALA A 41 -8.72 -8.31 -9.64
N LYS A 42 -9.88 -7.91 -10.17
CA LYS A 42 -10.01 -6.80 -11.11
C LYS A 42 -11.31 -6.04 -10.82
N TRP A 43 -11.23 -4.71 -10.87
CA TRP A 43 -12.44 -3.89 -10.88
C TRP A 43 -13.30 -4.18 -12.13
N HIS A 44 -14.58 -4.48 -11.92
CA HIS A 44 -15.56 -4.67 -13.00
C HIS A 44 -16.20 -3.36 -13.48
N LYS A 45 -15.58 -2.23 -13.12
CA LYS A 45 -15.96 -0.87 -13.50
C LYS A 45 -14.71 -0.01 -13.64
N ASN A 46 -14.83 1.11 -14.35
CA ASN A 46 -13.72 2.02 -14.59
C ASN A 46 -13.74 3.25 -13.67
N VAL A 47 -14.91 3.61 -13.12
CA VAL A 47 -15.04 4.68 -12.13
C VAL A 47 -14.93 4.06 -10.74
N ILE A 48 -13.80 4.33 -10.08
CA ILE A 48 -13.47 3.80 -8.75
C ILE A 48 -13.59 4.96 -7.76
N SER A 49 -14.45 4.81 -6.77
CA SER A 49 -14.55 5.78 -5.68
C SER A 49 -13.49 5.50 -4.62
N TYR A 50 -12.87 6.55 -4.08
CA TYR A 50 -11.97 6.40 -2.94
C TYR A 50 -12.33 7.37 -1.82
N SER A 51 -12.07 7.00 -0.58
CA SER A 51 -12.21 7.87 0.59
C SER A 51 -10.99 7.76 1.49
N ILE A 52 -10.77 8.75 2.35
CA ILE A 52 -9.74 8.71 3.39
C ILE A 52 -10.47 8.66 4.73
N GLY A 53 -10.36 7.54 5.42
CA GLY A 53 -11.06 7.25 6.67
C GLY A 53 -10.31 7.74 7.91
N SER A 54 -8.98 7.69 7.89
CA SER A 54 -8.11 8.25 8.91
C SER A 54 -6.91 8.92 8.24
N TYR A 55 -6.29 9.86 8.95
CA TYR A 55 -5.14 10.63 8.48
C TYR A 55 -4.00 10.47 9.48
N THR A 56 -2.77 10.46 9.00
CA THR A 56 -1.59 10.62 9.84
C THR A 56 -1.53 12.01 10.48
N ARG A 57 -0.89 12.12 11.64
CA ARG A 57 -0.62 13.39 12.33
C ARG A 57 0.61 14.10 11.80
N ASP A 58 1.45 13.44 11.01
CA ASP A 58 2.71 14.00 10.52
C ASP A 58 2.54 14.99 9.38
N LEU A 59 1.39 14.92 8.69
CA LEU A 59 1.07 15.76 7.54
C LEU A 59 -0.28 16.46 7.73
N PRO A 60 -0.43 17.71 7.24
CA PRO A 60 -1.74 18.33 7.14
C PRO A 60 -2.68 17.47 6.28
N ALA A 61 -3.96 17.39 6.66
CA ALA A 61 -4.96 16.61 5.92
C ALA A 61 -5.02 16.97 4.43
N SER A 62 -4.85 18.26 4.08
CA SER A 62 -4.77 18.71 2.69
C SER A 62 -3.58 18.13 1.94
N ALA A 63 -2.43 17.97 2.59
CA ALA A 63 -1.25 17.34 1.99
C ALA A 63 -1.51 15.86 1.71
N VAL A 64 -2.11 15.14 2.66
CA VAL A 64 -2.52 13.74 2.47
C VAL A 64 -3.54 13.62 1.34
N ASP A 65 -4.56 14.48 1.30
CA ASP A 65 -5.55 14.51 0.21
C ASP A 65 -4.89 14.67 -1.16
N HIS A 66 -3.95 15.62 -1.28
CA HIS A 66 -3.21 15.86 -2.51
C HIS A 66 -2.29 14.69 -2.89
N LEU A 67 -1.61 14.08 -1.92
CA LEU A 67 -0.69 12.96 -2.17
C LEU A 67 -1.45 11.71 -2.62
N ILE A 68 -2.57 11.37 -1.98
CA ILE A 68 -3.41 10.24 -2.37
C ILE A 68 -4.03 10.45 -3.75
N ASP A 69 -4.56 11.65 -4.03
CA ASP A 69 -5.06 12.01 -5.38
C ASP A 69 -3.94 11.88 -6.44
N SER A 70 -2.74 12.38 -6.14
CA SER A 70 -1.58 12.29 -7.03
C SER A 70 -1.14 10.83 -7.27
N ALA A 71 -1.14 10.00 -6.23
CA ALA A 71 -0.81 8.58 -6.34
C ALA A 71 -1.80 7.82 -7.24
N LEU A 72 -3.11 8.08 -7.09
CA LEU A 72 -4.14 7.47 -7.94
C LEU A 72 -4.07 7.96 -9.39
N LYS A 73 -3.65 9.21 -9.62
CA LYS A 73 -3.43 9.75 -10.97
C LYS A 73 -2.35 9.02 -11.76
N VAL A 74 -1.36 8.42 -11.09
CA VAL A 74 -0.36 7.58 -11.77
C VAL A 74 -1.05 6.46 -12.55
N TRP A 75 -2.05 5.80 -11.95
CA TRP A 75 -2.79 4.70 -12.56
C TRP A 75 -3.81 5.16 -13.60
N SER A 76 -4.51 6.28 -13.37
CA SER A 76 -5.46 6.81 -14.36
C SER A 76 -4.77 7.34 -15.61
N SER A 77 -3.51 7.81 -15.49
CA SER A 77 -2.75 8.28 -16.67
C SER A 77 -2.40 7.15 -17.65
N ALA A 78 -2.34 5.91 -17.17
CA ALA A 78 -1.90 4.74 -17.94
C ALA A 78 -3.03 3.73 -18.20
N SER A 79 -4.27 4.04 -17.84
CA SER A 79 -5.41 3.12 -17.97
C SER A 79 -6.74 3.84 -18.17
N PRO A 80 -7.83 3.14 -18.53
CA PRO A 80 -9.17 3.73 -18.56
C PRO A 80 -9.78 4.00 -17.17
N LEU A 81 -9.06 3.72 -16.07
CA LEU A 81 -9.57 3.93 -14.73
C LEU A 81 -9.63 5.42 -14.39
N SER A 82 -10.71 5.83 -13.73
CA SER A 82 -10.88 7.16 -13.16
C SER A 82 -11.18 7.02 -11.68
N PHE A 83 -10.47 7.78 -10.85
CA PHE A 83 -10.66 7.77 -9.40
C PHE A 83 -11.42 9.02 -8.97
N VAL A 84 -12.47 8.85 -8.17
CA VAL A 84 -13.33 9.94 -7.71
C VAL A 84 -13.37 9.96 -6.20
N ARG A 85 -13.03 11.11 -5.60
CA ARG A 85 -13.10 11.26 -4.14
C ARG A 85 -14.56 11.16 -3.69
N SER A 86 -14.78 10.31 -2.71
CA SER A 86 -16.03 10.12 -1.99
C SER A 86 -15.80 10.42 -0.51
N TYR A 87 -16.85 10.92 0.16
CA TYR A 87 -16.88 11.09 1.61
C TYR A 87 -17.76 10.03 2.29
N SER A 88 -18.22 9.04 1.52
CA SER A 88 -18.92 7.86 2.04
C SER A 88 -17.95 6.89 2.70
N GLN A 89 -18.43 6.18 3.72
CA GLN A 89 -17.69 5.06 4.32
C GLN A 89 -17.66 3.81 3.44
N ASN A 90 -18.50 3.75 2.40
CA ASN A 90 -18.62 2.64 1.45
C ASN A 90 -18.00 2.99 0.09
N ALA A 91 -16.80 3.59 0.10
CA ALA A 91 -16.03 3.80 -1.13
C ALA A 91 -15.42 2.46 -1.60
N ASP A 92 -15.01 2.38 -2.86
CA ASP A 92 -14.36 1.18 -3.41
C ASP A 92 -12.93 1.00 -2.88
N ILE A 93 -12.28 2.10 -2.52
CA ILE A 93 -10.96 2.12 -1.88
C ILE A 93 -11.07 3.01 -0.65
N ARG A 94 -10.94 2.45 0.54
CA ARG A 94 -10.76 3.22 1.77
C ARG A 94 -9.28 3.28 2.12
N VAL A 95 -8.77 4.50 2.22
CA VAL A 95 -7.41 4.76 2.70
C VAL A 95 -7.45 5.00 4.20
N GLN A 96 -6.62 4.28 4.96
CA GLN A 96 -6.53 4.42 6.41
C GLN A 96 -5.08 4.44 6.89
N PHE A 97 -4.78 5.35 7.82
CA PHE A 97 -3.57 5.30 8.64
C PHE A 97 -3.94 4.63 9.97
N SER A 98 -3.21 3.59 10.39
CA SER A 98 -3.51 2.80 11.58
C SER A 98 -2.25 2.15 12.15
N THR A 99 -2.27 1.76 13.43
CA THR A 99 -1.11 1.16 14.11
C THR A 99 -1.39 -0.29 14.52
N TYR A 100 -0.35 -1.12 14.58
CA TYR A 100 -0.40 -2.52 15.01
C TYR A 100 -1.62 -3.28 14.46
N ALA A 101 -2.43 -3.91 15.32
CA ALA A 101 -3.66 -4.58 14.93
C ALA A 101 -4.78 -3.56 14.66
N HIS A 102 -5.24 -3.50 13.41
CA HIS A 102 -6.11 -2.43 12.93
C HIS A 102 -7.40 -2.92 12.24
N GLY A 103 -7.93 -4.06 12.70
CA GLY A 103 -9.24 -4.55 12.29
C GLY A 103 -9.25 -5.52 11.11
N ASP A 104 -8.07 -5.98 10.69
CA ASP A 104 -7.90 -7.04 9.70
C ASP A 104 -6.91 -8.13 10.17
N PHE A 105 -6.52 -9.04 9.27
CA PHE A 105 -5.66 -10.18 9.59
C PHE A 105 -4.15 -9.89 9.46
N PHE A 106 -3.75 -8.67 9.12
CA PHE A 106 -2.37 -8.31 8.81
C PHE A 106 -1.94 -7.10 9.68
N PRO A 107 -1.62 -7.33 10.96
CA PRO A 107 -1.19 -6.26 11.85
C PRO A 107 0.15 -5.65 11.39
N PHE A 108 0.33 -4.36 11.67
CA PHE A 108 1.62 -3.68 11.53
C PHE A 108 2.57 -3.97 12.70
N ASP A 109 3.83 -3.60 12.55
CA ASP A 109 4.96 -3.91 13.43
C ASP A 109 5.55 -2.69 14.17
N GLY A 110 5.03 -1.49 13.93
CA GLY A 110 5.52 -0.24 14.53
C GLY A 110 6.56 0.43 13.64
N PRO A 111 7.44 1.29 14.18
CA PRO A 111 8.36 2.06 13.35
C PRO A 111 9.38 1.19 12.59
N GLY A 112 9.52 1.43 11.29
CA GLY A 112 10.32 0.62 10.37
C GLY A 112 9.60 -0.67 9.97
N GLY A 113 10.22 -1.47 9.09
CA GLY A 113 9.64 -2.75 8.71
C GLY A 113 8.48 -2.59 7.72
N THR A 114 7.24 -2.81 8.14
CA THR A 114 6.06 -2.85 7.26
C THR A 114 5.40 -1.49 7.11
N LEU A 115 5.56 -0.86 5.95
CA LEU A 115 5.09 0.52 5.73
C LEU A 115 3.57 0.62 5.46
N ALA A 116 3.04 -0.31 4.67
CA ALA A 116 1.67 -0.29 4.19
C ALA A 116 1.30 -1.62 3.53
N HIS A 117 -0.01 -1.88 3.43
CA HIS A 117 -0.59 -2.98 2.65
C HIS A 117 -1.91 -2.58 2.02
N ALA A 118 -2.35 -3.33 1.01
CA ALA A 118 -3.63 -3.11 0.36
C ALA A 118 -4.25 -4.42 -0.11
N TYR A 119 -5.58 -4.47 -0.13
CA TYR A 119 -6.33 -5.61 -0.63
C TYR A 119 -6.57 -5.49 -2.13
N GLY A 120 -6.63 -6.64 -2.82
CA GLY A 120 -7.07 -6.67 -4.20
C GLY A 120 -8.54 -6.21 -4.34
N PRO A 121 -8.98 -5.82 -5.55
CA PRO A 121 -10.37 -5.42 -5.81
C PRO A 121 -11.40 -6.43 -5.29
N GLY A 122 -12.45 -5.95 -4.62
CA GLY A 122 -13.50 -6.81 -4.08
C GLY A 122 -14.59 -6.05 -3.33
N GLU A 123 -15.47 -6.78 -2.67
CA GLU A 123 -16.46 -6.21 -1.73
C GLU A 123 -15.86 -6.10 -0.32
N GLY A 124 -16.48 -5.28 0.54
CA GLY A 124 -16.03 -5.09 1.92
C GLY A 124 -14.66 -4.41 1.97
N ILE A 125 -13.67 -5.08 2.57
CA ILE A 125 -12.28 -4.60 2.67
C ILE A 125 -11.51 -4.68 1.33
N GLY A 126 -12.09 -5.32 0.30
CA GLY A 126 -11.46 -5.46 -1.00
C GLY A 126 -11.22 -4.10 -1.66
N GLY A 127 -9.95 -3.77 -1.91
CA GLY A 127 -9.52 -2.48 -2.46
C GLY A 127 -8.96 -1.52 -1.42
N ASP A 128 -9.21 -1.75 -0.14
CA ASP A 128 -8.74 -0.87 0.94
C ASP A 128 -7.21 -0.87 1.02
N ALA A 129 -6.65 0.27 1.41
CA ALA A 129 -5.22 0.49 1.56
C ALA A 129 -4.94 1.06 2.95
N HIS A 130 -4.12 0.36 3.72
CA HIS A 130 -3.73 0.79 5.06
C HIS A 130 -2.24 1.12 5.11
N PHE A 131 -1.92 2.17 5.85
CA PHE A 131 -0.58 2.72 6.06
C PHE A 131 -0.27 2.65 7.56
N ASP A 132 0.92 2.21 7.93
CA ASP A 132 1.32 2.17 9.34
C ASP A 132 1.48 3.59 9.89
N ASP A 133 0.68 3.97 10.87
CA ASP A 133 0.69 5.31 11.49
C ASP A 133 1.74 5.44 12.61
N ASP A 134 2.49 4.37 12.90
CA ASP A 134 3.70 4.45 13.73
C ASP A 134 4.95 4.88 12.92
N GLU A 135 4.85 4.89 11.58
CA GLU A 135 5.86 5.49 10.72
C GLU A 135 5.81 7.01 10.74
N THR A 136 6.94 7.66 10.48
CA THR A 136 6.98 9.13 10.29
C THR A 136 6.73 9.49 8.82
N TRP A 137 5.49 9.81 8.48
CA TRP A 137 5.11 10.12 7.10
C TRP A 137 5.58 11.51 6.68
N SER A 138 6.16 11.58 5.48
CA SER A 138 6.54 12.86 4.86
C SER A 138 6.08 12.89 3.41
N ALA A 139 5.93 14.09 2.84
CA ALA A 139 5.56 14.25 1.43
C ALA A 139 6.69 13.89 0.44
N GLY A 140 7.80 13.31 0.93
CA GLY A 140 9.05 13.15 0.19
C GLY A 140 9.77 14.49 -0.01
N PHE A 141 11.10 14.44 -0.16
CA PHE A 141 11.86 15.58 -0.64
C PHE A 141 11.56 15.73 -2.14
N GLN A 142 11.11 16.91 -2.60
CA GLN A 142 11.33 17.28 -4.00
C GLN A 142 12.85 17.25 -4.21
N ALA A 143 13.35 16.27 -4.96
CA ALA A 143 14.68 16.37 -5.51
C ALA A 143 14.66 17.58 -6.45
N THR A 144 15.05 18.75 -5.95
CA THR A 144 15.54 19.80 -6.82
C THR A 144 16.71 19.20 -7.57
N LEU A 145 16.50 18.94 -8.86
CA LEU A 145 17.56 18.64 -9.81
C LEU A 145 18.59 19.76 -9.69
N GLY A 146 19.72 19.43 -9.07
CA GLY A 146 20.94 20.25 -9.11
C GLY A 146 21.70 19.97 -10.39
#